data_AF-A0A482XDK9-F1
#
_entry.id   AF-A0A482XDK9-F1
#
_cell.length_a   1.000
_cell.length_b   1.000
_cell.length_c   1.000
_cell.angle_alpha   90.00
_cell.angle_beta   90.00
_cell.angle_gamma   90.00
#
_symmetry.space_group_name_H-M   'P 1'
#
loop_
_entity.id
_entity.type
_entity.pdbx_description
1 polymer ?
#
loop_
_entity_poly.entity_id
_entity_poly.type
_entity_poly.pdbx_seq_one_letter_code
_entity_poly.pdbx_strand_id
1 'polypeptide(L)'
;MLCKTLLAKAVAKESQSTFFNISASSIVSKWRGESEKLVRVLFEVARQQAPSTIFFDELDCLASKSDVTEHEASRRLKSELLIQLDGLANSDDRVFLLATSNVPW
;
A
#
# COMPACT_ATOMS: atom_id res chain seq x y z
N MET A 1 -2.46 17.67 11.54
CA MET A 1 -2.62 16.23 11.23
C MET A 1 -4.06 15.74 11.38
N LEU A 2 -4.76 16.02 12.49
CA LEU A 2 -6.10 15.48 12.79
C LEU A 2 -7.24 15.84 11.81
N CYS A 3 -7.23 17.03 11.20
CA CYS A 3 -8.31 17.44 10.28
C CYS A 3 -8.34 16.66 8.97
N LYS A 4 -7.20 16.18 8.47
CA LYS A 4 -7.15 15.40 7.22
C LYS A 4 -7.63 13.97 7.43
N THR A 5 -7.29 13.36 8.56
CA THR A 5 -7.71 11.99 8.90
C THR A 5 -9.22 11.89 9.13
N LEU A 6 -9.83 12.91 9.75
CA LEU A 6 -11.29 12.96 9.96
C LEU A 6 -12.05 13.22 8.66
N LEU A 7 -11.55 14.10 7.79
CA LEU A 7 -12.12 14.31 6.45
C LEU A 7 -12.03 13.04 5.58
N ALA A 8 -10.88 12.37 5.58
CA ALA A 8 -10.72 11.11 4.87
C ALA A 8 -11.66 10.02 5.42
N LYS A 9 -11.84 9.93 6.74
CA LYS A 9 -12.81 9.01 7.36
C LYS A 9 -14.27 9.36 7.03
N ALA A 10 -14.61 10.65 6.98
CA ALA A 10 -15.97 11.09 6.66
C ALA A 10 -16.32 10.80 5.19
N VAL A 11 -15.43 11.12 4.26
CA VAL A 11 -15.60 10.82 2.82
C VAL A 11 -15.61 9.31 2.57
N ALA A 12 -14.73 8.55 3.22
CA ALA A 12 -14.74 7.08 3.12
C ALA A 12 -16.03 6.46 3.69
N LYS A 13 -16.58 7.05 4.77
CA LYS A 13 -17.82 6.59 5.40
C LYS A 13 -19.07 6.96 4.60
N GLU A 14 -19.02 8.05 3.85
CA GLU A 14 -20.12 8.49 2.97
C GLU A 14 -20.05 7.83 1.58
N SER A 15 -18.87 7.40 1.11
CA SER A 15 -18.70 6.77 -0.21
C SER A 15 -19.01 5.27 -0.30
N GLN A 16 -19.38 4.56 0.78
CA GLN A 16 -19.51 3.08 0.80
C GLN A 16 -18.33 2.37 0.09
N SER A 17 -17.13 2.93 0.18
CA SER A 17 -15.95 2.46 -0.54
C SER A 17 -15.16 1.49 0.33
N THR A 18 -14.69 0.39 -0.24
CA THR A 18 -13.94 -0.61 0.52
C THR A 18 -12.59 -0.04 0.95
N PHE A 19 -12.28 -0.09 2.25
CA PHE A 19 -11.02 0.39 2.80
C PHE A 19 -10.13 -0.78 3.23
N PHE A 20 -8.96 -0.89 2.60
CA PHE A 20 -7.93 -1.88 2.94
C PHE A 20 -6.82 -1.19 3.73
N ASN A 21 -6.54 -1.64 4.95
CA ASN A 21 -5.43 -1.13 5.75
C ASN A 21 -4.34 -2.20 5.84
N ILE A 22 -3.11 -1.86 5.45
CA ILE A 22 -1.98 -2.76 5.51
C ILE A 22 -0.72 -2.01 5.98
N SER A 23 -0.01 -2.58 6.95
CA SER A 23 1.30 -2.07 7.39
C SER A 23 2.40 -2.84 6.67
N ALA A 24 3.36 -2.11 6.11
CA ALA A 24 4.47 -2.69 5.37
C ALA A 24 5.33 -3.64 6.22
N SER A 25 5.53 -3.32 7.50
CA SER A 25 6.27 -4.16 8.46
C SER A 25 5.55 -5.49 8.73
N SER A 26 4.21 -5.51 8.68
CA SER A 26 3.40 -6.72 8.83
C SER A 26 3.53 -7.68 7.64
N ILE A 27 3.66 -7.15 6.41
CA ILE A 27 3.83 -7.97 5.20
C ILE A 27 5.19 -8.66 5.21
N VAL A 28 6.26 -7.91 5.49
CA VAL A 28 7.65 -8.42 5.47
C VAL A 28 7.91 -9.44 6.59
N SER A 29 7.32 -9.23 7.78
CA SER A 29 7.56 -10.09 8.94
C SER A 29 6.78 -11.40 8.91
N LYS A 30 5.48 -11.38 8.55
CA LYS A 30 4.61 -12.57 8.60
C LYS A 30 4.73 -13.47 7.37
N TRP A 31 5.14 -12.94 6.22
CA TRP A 31 5.02 -13.64 4.93
C TRP A 31 6.36 -13.69 4.19
N ARG A 32 7.39 -14.23 4.84
CA ARG A 32 8.71 -14.46 4.23
C ARG A 32 8.57 -15.36 2.99
N GLY A 33 8.65 -14.75 1.80
CA GLY A 33 8.57 -15.43 0.50
C GLY A 33 7.21 -15.39 -0.20
N GLU A 34 6.14 -14.95 0.46
CA GLU A 34 4.79 -14.83 -0.13
C GLU A 34 4.25 -13.40 -0.15
N SER A 35 5.04 -12.44 0.35
CA SER A 35 4.68 -11.02 0.39
C SER A 35 4.27 -10.44 -0.97
N GLU A 36 4.93 -10.87 -2.05
CA GLU A 36 4.63 -10.40 -3.42
C GLU A 36 3.24 -10.83 -3.89
N LYS A 37 2.88 -12.09 -3.64
CA LYS A 37 1.55 -12.63 -3.97
C LYS A 37 0.47 -11.89 -3.19
N LEU A 38 0.71 -11.62 -1.91
CA LEU A 38 -0.23 -10.90 -1.07
C LEU A 38 -0.51 -9.49 -1.61
N VAL A 39 0.55 -8.77 -2.02
CA VAL A 39 0.43 -7.45 -2.66
C VAL A 39 -0.40 -7.56 -3.94
N ARG A 40 -0.10 -8.50 -4.83
CA ARG A 40 -0.89 -8.71 -6.07
C ARG A 40 -2.37 -8.94 -5.78
N VAL A 41 -2.67 -9.88 -4.89
CA VAL A 41 -4.06 -10.22 -4.54
C VAL A 41 -4.77 -9.02 -3.89
N LEU A 42 -4.08 -8.26 -3.03
CA LEU A 42 -4.65 -7.06 -2.42
C LEU A 42 -5.10 -6.04 -3.47
N PHE A 43 -4.23 -5.74 -4.44
CA PHE A 43 -4.54 -4.80 -5.51
C PHE A 43 -5.64 -5.33 -6.45
N GLU A 44 -5.64 -6.63 -6.74
CA GLU A 44 -6.68 -7.25 -7.56
C GLU A 44 -8.05 -7.19 -6.88
N VAL A 45 -8.13 -7.54 -5.60
CA VAL A 45 -9.37 -7.45 -4.82
C VAL A 45 -9.80 -5.99 -4.68
N ALA A 46 -8.87 -5.05 -4.51
CA ALA A 46 -9.17 -3.63 -4.47
C ALA A 46 -9.77 -3.13 -5.80
N ARG A 47 -9.24 -3.57 -6.95
CA ARG A 47 -9.82 -3.26 -8.26
C ARG A 47 -11.22 -3.85 -8.41
N GLN A 48 -11.43 -5.11 -8.03
CA GLN A 48 -12.74 -5.76 -8.10
C GLN A 48 -13.78 -5.10 -7.18
N GLN A 49 -13.34 -4.54 -6.05
CA GLN A 49 -14.19 -3.82 -5.10
C GLN A 49 -14.19 -2.30 -5.30
N ALA A 50 -13.86 -1.82 -6.51
CA ALA A 50 -13.91 -0.39 -6.81
C ALA A 50 -15.34 0.18 -6.62
N PRO A 51 -15.51 1.36 -5.99
CA PRO A 51 -14.46 2.24 -5.49
C PRO A 51 -13.81 1.71 -4.22
N SER A 52 -12.48 1.67 -4.16
CA SER A 52 -11.75 1.20 -2.98
C SER A 52 -10.56 2.10 -2.64
N THR A 53 -10.11 2.04 -1.39
CA THR A 53 -8.96 2.78 -0.89
C THR A 53 -8.01 1.82 -0.17
N ILE A 54 -6.77 1.76 -0.62
CA ILE A 54 -5.68 1.01 0.02
C ILE A 54 -4.84 1.99 0.83
N PHE A 55 -4.71 1.75 2.13
CA PHE A 55 -3.87 2.49 3.04
C PHE A 55 -2.67 1.65 3.43
N PHE A 56 -1.49 2.09 3.00
CA PHE A 56 -0.19 1.54 3.33
C PHE A 56 0.46 2.38 4.44
N ASP A 57 0.59 1.79 5.62
CA ASP A 57 1.30 2.43 6.74
C ASP A 57 2.77 2.01 6.78
N GLU A 58 3.64 2.91 7.24
CA GLU A 58 5.08 2.68 7.44
C GLU A 58 5.81 2.27 6.14
N LEU A 59 5.48 2.88 5.01
CA LEU A 59 6.12 2.54 3.72
C LEU A 59 7.62 2.87 3.71
N ASP A 60 8.08 3.71 4.63
CA ASP A 60 9.49 3.95 4.90
C ASP A 60 10.25 2.75 5.45
N CYS A 61 9.60 1.83 6.17
CA CYS A 61 10.22 0.58 6.59
C CYS A 61 10.63 -0.27 5.38
N LEU A 62 9.92 -0.12 4.26
CA LEU A 62 10.42 -0.59 2.97
C LEU A 62 11.47 0.39 2.48
N ALA A 63 11.16 1.68 2.32
CA ALA A 63 11.99 2.69 1.65
C ALA A 63 13.35 3.04 2.31
N SER A 64 13.68 2.48 3.48
CA SER A 64 15.01 2.58 4.10
C SER A 64 16.09 2.45 3.04
N LYS A 65 16.99 3.43 3.01
CA LYS A 65 18.08 3.60 2.03
C LYS A 65 18.79 2.27 1.82
N SER A 66 19.21 2.04 0.59
CA SER A 66 19.91 0.88 0.05
C SER A 66 21.24 0.57 0.75
N ASP A 67 21.22 0.48 2.08
CA ASP A 67 22.32 -0.04 2.87
C ASP A 67 22.53 -1.50 2.49
N VAL A 68 23.79 -1.92 2.55
CA VAL A 68 24.27 -3.24 2.14
C VAL A 68 23.55 -4.39 2.90
N THR A 69 22.81 -4.06 3.96
CA THR A 69 22.00 -4.95 4.81
C THR A 69 20.50 -4.95 4.49
N GLU A 70 20.08 -4.30 3.41
CA GLU A 70 18.68 -4.32 2.98
C GLU A 70 18.29 -5.76 2.57
N HIS A 71 17.28 -6.32 3.25
CA HIS A 71 16.83 -7.68 2.99
C HIS A 71 16.30 -7.78 1.56
N GLU A 72 16.77 -8.78 0.78
CA GLU A 72 16.32 -9.02 -0.60
C GLU A 72 14.79 -9.08 -0.71
N ALA A 73 14.11 -9.59 0.32
CA ALA A 73 12.65 -9.64 0.40
C ALA A 73 12.00 -8.24 0.35
N SER A 74 12.59 -7.23 0.99
CA SER A 74 12.10 -5.84 0.95
C SER A 74 12.24 -5.25 -0.45
N ARG A 75 13.39 -5.49 -1.12
CA ARG A 75 13.64 -5.03 -2.49
C ARG A 75 12.63 -5.62 -3.48
N ARG A 76 12.38 -6.92 -3.42
CA ARG A 76 11.41 -7.57 -4.30
C ARG A 76 9.98 -7.05 -4.05
N LEU A 77 9.60 -6.85 -2.79
CA LEU A 77 8.30 -6.29 -2.40
C LEU A 77 8.12 -4.86 -2.93
N LYS A 78 9.14 -4.00 -2.83
CA LYS A 78 9.12 -2.65 -3.43
C LYS A 78 8.91 -2.71 -4.94
N SER A 79 9.68 -3.54 -5.64
CA SER A 79 9.56 -3.69 -7.09
C SER A 79 8.15 -4.13 -7.48
N GLU A 80 7.56 -5.09 -6.76
CA GLU A 80 6.19 -5.53 -7.00
C GLU A 80 5.16 -4.41 -6.72
N LEU A 81 5.32 -3.66 -5.63
CA LEU A 81 4.45 -2.50 -5.35
C LEU A 81 4.51 -1.46 -6.47
N LEU A 82 5.70 -1.14 -6.99
CA LEU A 82 5.86 -0.19 -8.10
C LEU A 82 5.16 -0.69 -9.37
N ILE A 83 5.27 -1.99 -9.69
CA ILE A 83 4.57 -2.61 -10.83
C ILE A 83 3.05 -2.51 -10.65
N GLN A 84 2.53 -2.80 -9.45
CA GLN A 84 1.09 -2.70 -9.19
C GLN A 84 0.57 -1.27 -9.25
N LEU A 85 1.35 -0.31 -8.75
CA LEU A 85 1.03 1.12 -8.83
C LEU A 85 1.01 1.63 -10.27
N ASP A 86 2.00 1.26 -11.09
CA ASP A 86 2.03 1.60 -12.51
C ASP A 86 0.84 0.98 -13.26
N GLY A 87 0.49 -0.27 -12.94
CA GLY A 87 -0.71 -0.90 -13.46
C GLY A 87 -2.02 -0.24 -13.00
N LEU A 88 -2.03 0.38 -11.82
CA LEU A 88 -3.18 1.16 -11.33
C LEU A 88 -3.28 2.52 -12.03
N ALA A 89 -2.14 3.18 -12.27
CA ALA A 89 -2.08 4.48 -12.94
C ALA A 89 -2.50 4.42 -14.41
N ASN A 90 -2.24 3.29 -15.08
CA ASN A 90 -2.63 3.03 -16.46
C ASN A 90 -4.05 2.44 -16.60
N SER A 91 -4.77 2.23 -15.48
CA SER A 91 -6.14 1.71 -15.48
C SER A 91 -7.11 2.82 -15.05
N ASP A 92 -8.33 2.80 -15.59
CA ASP A 92 -9.40 3.74 -15.22
C ASP A 92 -10.11 3.33 -13.90
N ASP A 93 -9.43 2.49 -13.11
CA ASP A 93 -9.94 1.91 -11.87
C ASP A 93 -10.02 2.97 -10.77
N ARG A 94 -11.18 3.06 -10.11
CA ARG A 94 -11.42 3.98 -8.97
C ARG A 94 -10.81 3.46 -7.68
N VAL A 95 -9.50 3.21 -7.69
CA VAL A 95 -8.73 2.71 -6.55
C VAL A 95 -7.78 3.81 -6.08
N PHE A 96 -7.90 4.21 -4.81
CA PHE A 96 -7.02 5.19 -4.21
C PHE A 96 -5.95 4.49 -3.38
N LEU A 97 -4.69 4.84 -3.57
CA LEU A 97 -3.60 4.39 -2.70
C LEU A 97 -3.10 5.54 -1.83
N LEU A 98 -3.13 5.34 -0.53
CA LEU A 98 -2.62 6.25 0.48
C LEU A 98 -1.43 5.57 1.16
N ALA A 99 -0.25 6.16 1.07
CA ALA A 99 0.93 5.68 1.78
C ALA A 99 1.37 6.70 2.84
N THR A 100 1.73 6.23 4.03
CA THR A 100 2.44 7.04 5.03
C THR A 100 3.92 6.68 5.03
N SER A 101 4.75 7.69 5.30
CA SER A 101 6.18 7.53 5.52
C SER A 101 6.55 8.37 6.73
N ASN A 102 7.32 7.81 7.66
CA ASN A 102 7.87 8.55 8.79
C ASN A 102 9.20 9.26 8.45
N VAL A 103 9.77 9.02 7.26
CA VAL A 103 10.96 9.71 6.73
C VAL A 103 10.68 10.35 5.37
N PRO A 104 10.39 11.66 5.34
CA PRO A 104 10.23 12.40 4.09
C PRO A 104 11.55 12.91 3.47
N TRP A 105 12.74 12.54 3.97
CA TRP A 105 14.05 13.09 3.54
C TRP A 105 15.14 12.05 3.22
#